data_AF-A0A3D8JQF7-F1
#
_entry.id   AF-A0A3D8JQF7-F1
#
_cell.length_a   1.000
_cell.length_b   1.000
_cell.length_c   1.000
_cell.angle_alpha   90.00
_cell.angle_beta   90.00
_cell.angle_gamma   90.00
#
_symmetry.space_group_name_H-M   'P 1'
#
loop_
_entity.id
_entity.type
_entity.pdbx_description
1 polymer ?
#
loop_
_entity_poly.entity_id
_entity_poly.type
_entity_poly.pdbx_seq_one_letter_code
_entity_poly.pdbx_strand_id
1 'polypeptide(L)' 'MFTTAKAELRELVRLVAETERYDATLAAKPEIVPTDESLAERHRKEQRKMALLDKYELI' A
#
# COMPACT_ATOMS: atom_id res chain seq x y z
N MET A 1 -22.24 0.65 -9.22
CA MET A 1 -21.89 -0.80 -9.27
C MET A 1 -21.01 -1.18 -10.48
N PHE A 2 -20.01 -0.38 -10.82
CA PHE A 2 -18.85 -0.75 -11.68
C PHE A 2 -17.76 0.30 -11.47
N THR A 3 -18.20 1.54 -11.26
CA THR A 3 -17.43 2.69 -10.78
C THR A 3 -16.69 2.42 -9.46
N THR A 4 -17.36 1.84 -8.46
CA THR A 4 -16.74 1.50 -7.17
C THR A 4 -15.63 0.47 -7.32
N ALA A 5 -15.89 -0.64 -8.04
CA ALA A 5 -14.89 -1.67 -8.26
C ALA A 5 -13.69 -1.16 -9.06
N LYS A 6 -13.92 -0.32 -10.08
CA LYS A 6 -12.85 0.35 -10.83
C LYS A 6 -12.05 1.32 -9.97
N ALA A 7 -12.69 2.05 -9.06
CA ALA A 7 -12.02 2.94 -8.12
C ALA A 7 -11.15 2.15 -7.14
N GLU A 8 -11.69 1.06 -6.58
CA GLU A 8 -10.98 0.18 -5.66
C GLU A 8 -9.81 -0.56 -6.34
N LEU A 9 -9.95 -0.97 -7.60
CA LEU A 9 -8.83 -1.55 -8.36
C LEU A 9 -7.71 -0.52 -8.60
N ARG A 10 -8.08 0.72 -8.93
CA ARG A 10 -7.10 1.82 -9.06
C ARG A 10 -6.43 2.14 -7.73
N GLU A 11 -7.19 2.09 -6.65
CA GLU A 11 -6.67 2.23 -5.28
C GLU A 11 -5.67 1.11 -4.97
N LEU A 12 -5.99 -0.14 -5.26
CA LEU A 12 -5.10 -1.28 -5.05
C LEU A 12 -3.78 -1.13 -5.81
N VAL A 13 -3.84 -0.80 -7.11
CA VAL A 13 -2.64 -0.56 -7.93
C VAL A 13 -1.79 0.58 -7.34
N ARG A 14 -2.43 1.65 -6.87
CA ARG A 14 -1.74 2.77 -6.23
C ARG A 14 -1.09 2.35 -4.91
N LEU A 15 -1.79 1.60 -4.07
CA LEU A 15 -1.28 1.12 -2.78
C LEU A 15 -0.05 0.24 -2.98
N VAL A 16 -0.10 -0.72 -3.91
CA VAL A 16 1.05 -1.56 -4.26
C VAL A 16 2.25 -0.69 -4.65
N ALA A 17 2.08 0.22 -5.60
CA ALA A 17 3.16 1.07 -6.08
C ALA A 17 3.75 1.98 -4.99
N GLU A 18 2.91 2.49 -4.09
CA GLU A 18 3.35 3.33 -2.96
C GLU A 18 4.10 2.51 -1.91
N THR A 19 3.60 1.32 -1.54
CA THR A 19 4.27 0.45 -0.56
C THR A 19 5.59 -0.10 -1.10
N GLU A 20 5.65 -0.51 -2.36
CA GLU A 20 6.88 -1.01 -2.98
C GLU A 20 7.93 0.09 -3.10
N ARG A 21 7.53 1.31 -3.47
CA ARG A 21 8.46 2.44 -3.53
C ARG A 21 9.00 2.79 -2.15
N TYR A 22 8.15 2.76 -1.13
CA TYR A 22 8.57 2.98 0.25
C TYR A 22 9.61 1.94 0.67
N ASP A 23 9.31 0.64 0.50
CA ASP A 23 10.20 -0.45 0.87
C ASP A 23 11.51 -0.42 0.08
N ALA A 24 11.45 -0.14 -1.23
CA ALA A 24 12.63 0.03 -2.08
C ALA A 24 13.47 1.24 -1.67
N THR A 25 12.85 2.33 -1.20
CA THR A 25 13.59 3.51 -0.71
C THR A 25 14.38 3.16 0.55
N LEU A 26 13.77 2.44 1.50
CA LEU A 26 14.46 2.02 2.72
C LEU A 26 15.54 0.98 2.44
N ALA A 27 15.30 0.06 1.50
CA ALA A 27 16.30 -0.91 1.09
C ALA A 27 17.51 -0.24 0.40
N ALA A 28 17.27 0.78 -0.44
CA ALA A 28 18.32 1.51 -1.14
C ALA A 28 19.08 2.50 -0.24
N LYS A 29 18.44 2.99 0.83
CA LYS A 29 18.99 3.97 1.77
C LYS A 29 18.74 3.54 3.23
N PRO A 30 19.49 2.54 3.73
CA PRO A 30 19.30 2.02 5.09
C PRO A 30 19.55 3.04 6.20
N GLU A 31 20.23 4.15 5.90
CA GLU A 31 20.46 5.27 6.80
C GLU A 31 19.19 6.10 7.09
N ILE A 32 18.16 5.96 6.25
CA ILE A 32 16.88 6.62 6.49
C ILE A 32 16.15 5.89 7.60
N VAL A 33 16.01 6.56 8.75
CA VAL A 33 15.14 6.10 9.83
C VAL A 33 13.74 6.69 9.61
N PRO A 34 12.71 5.86 9.34
CA PRO A 34 11.35 6.35 9.18
C PRO A 34 10.85 7.02 10.46
N THR A 35 10.07 8.09 10.30
CA THR A 35 9.32 8.65 11.42
C THR A 35 8.17 7.73 11.82
N ASP A 36 7.71 7.84 13.06
CA ASP A 36 6.55 7.09 13.54
C ASP A 36 5.30 7.30 12.68
N GLU A 37 5.09 8.53 12.20
CA GLU A 37 4.02 8.86 11.26
C GLU A 37 4.16 8.10 9.94
N SER A 38 5.38 8.01 9.40
CA SER A 38 5.66 7.29 8.16
C SER A 38 5.41 5.78 8.31
N LEU A 39 5.78 5.21 9.46
CA LEU A 39 5.53 3.80 9.79
C LEU A 39 4.03 3.53 9.94
N ALA A 40 3.32 4.39 10.66
CA ALA A 40 1.88 4.29 10.83
C ALA A 40 1.16 4.38 9.48
N GLU A 41 1.58 5.30 8.62
CA GLU A 41 1.02 5.47 7.28
C GLU A 41 1.29 4.24 6.40
N ARG A 42 2.52 3.71 6.40
CA ARG A 42 2.82 2.44 5.72
C ARG A 42 1.90 1.33 6.22
N HIS A 43 1.72 1.21 7.53
CA HIS A 43 0.89 0.18 8.13
C HIS A 43 -0.58 0.29 7.71
N ARG A 44 -1.13 1.52 7.71
CA ARG A 44 -2.49 1.79 7.21
C ARG A 44 -2.66 1.39 5.74
N LYS A 45 -1.69 1.74 4.89
CA LYS A 45 -1.71 1.37 3.47
C LYS A 45 -1.65 -0.14 3.28
N GLU A 46 -0.82 -0.83 4.06
CA GLU A 46 -0.73 -2.29 4.02
C GLU A 46 -2.06 -2.95 4.41
N GLN A 47 -2.67 -2.51 5.51
CA GLN A 47 -3.98 -3.02 5.95
C GLN A 47 -5.04 -2.82 4.87
N ARG A 48 -5.09 -1.63 4.25
CA ARG A 48 -6.05 -1.34 3.17
C ARG A 48 -5.79 -2.20 1.94
N LYS A 49 -4.52 -2.41 1.58
CA LYS A 49 -4.10 -3.29 0.48
C LYS A 49 -4.57 -4.72 0.72
N MET A 50 -4.32 -5.28 1.91
CA MET A 50 -4.76 -6.62 2.30
C MET A 50 -6.28 -6.76 2.26
N ALA A 51 -7.02 -5.79 2.78
CA ALA A 51 -8.48 -5.81 2.74
C ALA A 51 -9.04 -5.79 1.31
N LEU A 52 -8.39 -5.08 0.38
CA LEU A 52 -8.78 -5.09 -1.03
C LEU A 52 -8.43 -6.41 -1.71
N LEU A 53 -7.25 -6.99 -1.43
CA LEU A 53 -6.87 -8.28 -1.98
C LEU A 53 -7.82 -9.40 -1.53
N ASP A 54 -8.15 -9.44 -0.24
CA ASP A 54 -9.11 -10.38 0.35
C ASP A 54 -10.51 -10.21 -0.27
N LYS A 55 -11.01 -8.97 -0.37
CA LYS A 55 -12.30 -8.66 -1.00
C LYS A 55 -12.42 -9.18 -2.44
N TYR A 56 -11.31 -9.19 -3.19
CA TYR A 56 -11.25 -9.61 -4.59
C TYR A 56 -10.72 -11.03 -4.76
N GLU A 57 -10.52 -11.79 -3.66
CA GLU A 57 -10.03 -13.18 -3.67
C GLU A 57 -8.70 -13.32 -4.43
N LEU A 58 -7.81 -12.33 -4.29
CA LEU A 58 -6.50 -12.30 -4.94
C LEU A 58 -5.39 -12.95 -4.10
N ILE A 59 -5.73 -13.38 -2.87
CA ILE A 59 -4.87 -14.08 -1.91
C ILE A 59 -5.68 -15.11 -1.13
#